data_AF-A0A2T6NQE1-F1
#
_entry.id   AF-A0A2T6NQE1-F1
#
_cell.length_a   1.000
_cell.length_b   1.000
_cell.length_c   1.000
_cell.angle_alpha   90.00
_cell.angle_beta   90.00
_cell.angle_gamma   90.00
#
_symmetry.space_group_name_H-M   'P 1'
#
loop_
_entity.id
_entity.type
_entity.pdbx_description
1 polymer ?
#
loop_
_entity_poly.entity_id
_entity_poly.type
_entity_poly.pdbx_seq_one_letter_code
_entity_poly.pdbx_strand_id
1 'polypeptide(L)'
;MTMDARRSPRTKTSLQVMLASKAGGVEQVSIVRDLSETGFYATSLATAKVNDGYRVSIKRPGQHESQELSAKVIRVDNPGCGLAFDQLTPHESQFLTDLIHPKWDGKDLLEGVIMHGILEDTASFAACMRLTSLLDSNYKHGNRAV
;
A
#
# COMPACT_ATOMS: atom_id res chain seq x y z
N MET A 1 -9.67 -26.52 13.12
CA MET A 1 -9.18 -25.61 12.07
C MET A 1 -8.07 -24.77 12.67
N THR A 2 -6.82 -25.13 12.41
CA THR A 2 -5.65 -24.35 12.82
C THR A 2 -5.67 -23.05 12.04
N MET A 3 -5.80 -21.90 12.73
CA MET A 3 -5.46 -20.61 12.11
C MET A 3 -3.96 -20.69 11.80
N ASP A 4 -3.60 -20.82 10.52
CA ASP A 4 -2.23 -20.59 10.10
C ASP A 4 -1.86 -19.18 10.56
N ALA A 5 -0.89 -19.10 11.47
CA ALA A 5 -0.39 -17.85 11.96
C ALA A 5 0.15 -17.06 10.76
N ARG A 6 -0.39 -15.86 10.55
CA ARG A 6 0.06 -15.00 9.46
C ARG A 6 1.53 -14.66 9.68
N ARG A 7 2.34 -14.82 8.63
CA ARG A 7 3.79 -14.58 8.69
C ARG A 7 4.14 -13.10 8.84
N SER A 8 3.33 -12.20 8.28
CA SER A 8 3.58 -10.77 8.28
C SER A 8 2.36 -9.98 8.77
N PRO A 9 2.57 -8.90 9.54
CA PRO A 9 1.50 -7.97 9.87
C PRO A 9 0.95 -7.33 8.58
N ARG A 10 -0.33 -6.98 8.59
CA ARG A 10 -0.99 -6.31 7.45
C ARG A 10 -1.46 -4.93 7.87
N THR A 11 -1.20 -3.95 7.03
CA THR A 11 -1.66 -2.57 7.18
C THR A 11 -2.93 -2.42 6.35
N LYS A 12 -3.97 -1.83 6.93
CA LYS A 12 -5.18 -1.46 6.16
C LYS A 12 -4.80 -0.41 5.13
N THR A 13 -5.54 -0.32 4.05
CA THR A 13 -5.35 0.74 3.04
C THR A 13 -6.56 0.83 2.12
N SER A 14 -6.61 1.91 1.33
CA SER A 14 -7.49 2.06 0.18
C SER A 14 -6.70 2.26 -1.14
N LEU A 15 -5.43 1.86 -1.15
CA LEU A 15 -4.54 2.02 -2.30
C LEU A 15 -5.13 1.41 -3.57
N GLN A 16 -5.13 2.18 -4.64
CA GLN A 16 -5.51 1.69 -5.97
C GLN A 16 -4.29 1.08 -6.66
N VAL A 17 -4.47 -0.13 -7.18
CA VAL A 17 -3.45 -0.84 -7.95
C VAL A 17 -4.02 -1.26 -9.29
N MET A 18 -3.15 -1.36 -10.29
CA MET A 18 -3.51 -1.92 -11.59
C MET A 18 -3.12 -3.39 -11.61
N LEU A 19 -4.06 -4.25 -12.02
CA LEU A 19 -3.86 -5.69 -12.10
C LEU A 19 -4.00 -6.14 -13.54
N ALA A 20 -2.94 -6.75 -14.06
CA ALA A 20 -2.92 -7.38 -15.38
C ALA A 20 -2.77 -8.90 -15.23
N SER A 21 -3.70 -9.67 -15.80
CA SER A 21 -3.59 -11.13 -15.80
C SER A 21 -2.39 -11.59 -16.62
N LYS A 22 -1.56 -12.48 -16.07
CA LYS A 22 -0.44 -13.09 -16.80
C LYS A 22 -0.91 -14.00 -17.94
N ALA A 23 -2.15 -14.48 -17.91
CA ALA A 23 -2.75 -15.34 -18.94
C ALA A 23 -3.24 -14.57 -20.17
N GLY A 24 -3.07 -13.23 -20.19
CA GLY A 24 -3.71 -12.35 -21.16
C GLY A 24 -5.09 -11.93 -20.65
N GLY A 25 -5.38 -10.63 -20.73
CA GLY A 25 -6.60 -10.04 -20.22
C GLY A 25 -6.54 -8.53 -20.18
N VAL A 26 -7.66 -7.91 -19.88
CA VAL A 26 -7.77 -6.45 -19.70
C VAL A 26 -7.17 -6.08 -18.35
N GLU A 27 -6.41 -4.98 -18.32
CA GLU A 27 -5.91 -4.40 -17.07
C GLU A 27 -7.07 -3.84 -16.26
N GLN A 28 -7.10 -4.17 -14.96
CA GLN A 28 -8.17 -3.74 -14.08
C GLN A 28 -7.61 -2.94 -12.90
N VAL A 29 -8.18 -1.76 -12.69
CA VAL A 29 -7.93 -0.99 -11.46
C VAL A 29 -8.71 -1.62 -10.32
N SER A 30 -8.03 -1.94 -9.22
CA SER A 30 -8.60 -2.56 -8.03
C SER A 30 -8.19 -1.80 -6.77
N ILE A 31 -9.07 -1.81 -5.77
CA ILE A 31 -8.79 -1.23 -4.45
C ILE A 31 -8.22 -2.34 -3.55
N VAL A 32 -7.04 -2.08 -3.00
CA VAL A 32 -6.41 -2.89 -1.97
C VAL A 32 -7.00 -2.50 -0.62
N ARG A 33 -7.46 -3.48 0.15
CA ARG A 33 -8.03 -3.27 1.51
C ARG A 33 -7.00 -3.46 2.61
N ASP A 34 -6.06 -4.35 2.38
CA ASP A 34 -4.91 -4.55 3.24
C ASP A 34 -3.68 -4.92 2.42
N LEU A 35 -2.51 -4.56 2.94
CA LEU A 35 -1.21 -4.79 2.33
C LEU A 35 -0.22 -5.29 3.39
N SER A 36 0.66 -6.19 3.00
CA SER A 36 1.79 -6.68 3.79
C SER A 36 2.97 -6.90 2.86
N GLU A 37 4.16 -7.09 3.44
CA GLU A 37 5.39 -7.38 2.68
C GLU A 37 5.25 -8.65 1.81
N THR A 38 4.38 -9.57 2.17
CA THR A 38 4.20 -10.85 1.46
C THR A 38 2.97 -10.90 0.54
N GLY A 39 2.09 -9.89 0.58
CA GLY A 39 0.88 -9.92 -0.23
C GLY A 39 -0.22 -8.97 0.26
N PHE A 40 -1.33 -8.94 -0.47
CA PHE A 40 -2.41 -7.97 -0.30
C PHE A 40 -3.78 -8.59 -0.54
N TYR A 41 -4.84 -7.89 -0.14
CA TYR A 41 -6.22 -8.26 -0.46
C TYR A 41 -6.84 -7.19 -1.35
N ALA A 42 -7.33 -7.59 -2.53
CA ALA A 42 -7.97 -6.70 -3.48
C ALA A 42 -9.46 -7.03 -3.63
N THR A 43 -10.28 -5.98 -3.68
CA THR A 43 -11.71 -6.13 -4.00
C THR A 43 -11.94 -6.24 -5.50
N SER A 44 -13.01 -6.94 -5.88
CA SER A 44 -13.57 -6.91 -7.25
C SER A 44 -12.74 -7.60 -8.34
N LEU A 45 -12.19 -8.78 -8.05
CA LEU A 45 -11.60 -9.69 -9.05
C LEU A 45 -12.55 -10.88 -9.30
N ALA A 46 -13.73 -10.59 -9.86
CA ALA A 46 -14.85 -11.54 -9.92
C ALA A 46 -14.55 -12.82 -10.73
N THR A 47 -13.54 -12.80 -11.60
CA THR A 47 -13.16 -13.93 -12.45
C THR A 47 -11.86 -14.62 -12.01
N ALA A 48 -11.21 -14.13 -10.95
CA ALA A 48 -9.95 -14.69 -10.47
C ALA A 48 -10.14 -16.08 -9.86
N LYS A 49 -9.23 -16.99 -10.17
CA LYS A 49 -9.16 -18.34 -9.60
C LYS A 49 -7.90 -18.48 -8.76
N VAL A 50 -7.96 -19.40 -7.79
CA VAL A 50 -6.77 -19.77 -7.02
C VAL A 50 -5.69 -20.26 -7.98
N ASN A 51 -4.47 -19.76 -7.76
CA ASN A 51 -3.29 -19.91 -8.59
C ASN A 51 -3.18 -19.03 -9.83
N ASP A 52 -4.15 -18.17 -10.13
CA ASP A 52 -4.01 -17.20 -11.21
C ASP A 52 -2.87 -16.22 -10.90
N GLY A 53 -2.02 -15.99 -11.90
CA GLY A 53 -0.90 -15.06 -11.82
C GLY A 53 -1.28 -13.68 -12.33
N TYR A 54 -0.88 -12.66 -11.57
CA TYR A 54 -1.11 -11.26 -11.89
C TYR A 54 0.21 -10.49 -11.89
N ARG A 55 0.29 -9.48 -12.75
CA ARG A 55 1.22 -8.37 -12.62
C ARG A 55 0.48 -7.23 -11.93
N VAL A 56 1.11 -6.65 -10.93
CA VAL A 56 0.53 -5.64 -10.04
C VAL A 56 1.35 -4.37 -10.19
N SER A 57 0.74 -3.33 -10.75
CA SER A 57 1.35 -2.00 -10.81
C SER A 57 0.94 -1.21 -9.58
N ILE A 58 1.91 -0.92 -8.72
CA ILE A 58 1.70 -0.13 -7.51
C ILE A 58 2.36 1.23 -7.68
N LYS A 59 1.56 2.29 -7.57
CA LYS A 59 2.06 3.66 -7.62
C LYS A 59 2.12 4.24 -6.21
N ARG A 60 3.29 4.73 -5.81
CA ARG A 60 3.39 5.51 -4.57
C ARG A 60 2.62 6.82 -4.74
N PRO A 61 1.79 7.21 -3.76
CA PRO A 61 1.16 8.52 -3.72
C PRO A 61 2.20 9.63 -3.92
N GLY A 62 1.93 10.57 -4.83
CA GLY A 62 2.84 11.67 -5.14
C GLY A 62 3.99 11.34 -6.10
N GLN A 63 4.26 10.07 -6.39
CA GLN A 63 5.25 9.69 -7.41
C GLN A 63 4.59 9.59 -8.79
N HIS A 64 5.39 9.69 -9.87
CA HIS A 64 4.89 9.51 -11.24
C HIS A 64 5.02 8.07 -11.72
N GLU A 65 6.08 7.38 -11.28
CA GLU A 65 6.42 6.01 -11.68
C GLU A 65 5.68 4.98 -10.83
N SER A 66 5.34 3.84 -11.43
CA SER A 66 4.79 2.68 -10.75
C SER A 66 5.85 1.58 -10.63
N GLN A 67 5.79 0.85 -9.53
CA GLN A 67 6.54 -0.39 -9.34
C GLN A 67 5.67 -1.56 -9.77
N GLU A 68 6.16 -2.32 -10.74
CA GLU A 68 5.56 -3.59 -11.15
C GLU A 68 6.01 -4.70 -10.21
N LEU A 69 5.06 -5.50 -9.73
CA LEU A 69 5.29 -6.68 -8.88
C LEU A 69 4.56 -7.88 -9.48
N SER A 70 5.09 -9.08 -9.27
CA SER A 70 4.37 -10.31 -9.58
C SER A 70 3.64 -10.84 -8.36
N ALA A 71 2.38 -11.26 -8.54
CA ALA A 71 1.59 -11.85 -7.49
C ALA A 71 0.75 -13.02 -7.99
N LYS A 72 0.31 -13.88 -7.08
CA LYS A 72 -0.49 -15.06 -7.35
C LYS A 72 -1.67 -15.13 -6.38
N VAL A 73 -2.85 -15.46 -6.90
CA VAL A 73 -4.05 -15.63 -6.08
C VAL A 73 -3.90 -16.86 -5.19
N ILE A 74 -3.96 -16.66 -3.88
CA ILE A 74 -3.88 -17.74 -2.88
C ILE A 74 -5.26 -18.09 -2.31
N ARG A 75 -6.22 -17.18 -2.38
CA ARG A 75 -7.59 -17.37 -1.87
C ARG A 75 -8.56 -16.43 -2.61
N VAL A 76 -9.77 -16.92 -2.84
CA VAL A 76 -10.88 -16.16 -3.43
C VAL A 76 -12.06 -16.23 -2.48
N ASP A 77 -12.69 -15.09 -2.22
CA ASP A 77 -13.89 -14.95 -1.40
C ASP A 77 -14.95 -14.11 -2.13
N ASN A 78 -16.19 -14.10 -1.64
CA ASN A 78 -17.29 -13.32 -2.23
C ASN A 78 -16.97 -11.83 -2.50
N PRO A 79 -16.23 -11.09 -1.65
CA PRO A 79 -15.95 -9.68 -1.92
C PRO A 79 -14.62 -9.42 -2.66
N GLY A 80 -13.80 -10.42 -2.96
CA GLY A 80 -12.46 -10.20 -3.53
C GLY A 80 -11.52 -11.38 -3.41
N CYS A 81 -10.22 -11.12 -3.47
CA CYS A 81 -9.22 -12.18 -3.38
C CYS A 81 -7.96 -11.73 -2.64
N GLY A 82 -7.32 -12.71 -2.00
CA GLY A 82 -6.01 -12.57 -1.41
C GLY A 82 -4.94 -12.99 -2.41
N LEU A 83 -3.97 -12.11 -2.63
CA LEU A 83 -2.82 -12.36 -3.48
C LEU A 83 -1.54 -12.38 -2.64
N ALA A 84 -0.68 -13.34 -2.91
CA ALA A 84 0.68 -13.38 -2.39
C ALA A 84 1.64 -12.86 -3.46
N PHE A 85 2.64 -12.06 -3.07
CA PHE A 85 3.71 -11.72 -3.99
C PHE A 85 4.55 -12.96 -4.31
N ASP A 86 5.04 -13.04 -5.55
CA ASP A 86 6.06 -14.01 -5.94
C ASP A 86 7.40 -13.64 -5.26
N GLN A 87 8.50 -14.29 -5.64
CA GLN A 87 9.81 -13.98 -5.06
C GLN A 87 10.23 -12.53 -5.38
N LEU A 88 10.20 -11.68 -4.34
CA LEU A 88 10.58 -10.27 -4.43
C LEU A 88 12.09 -10.12 -4.49
N THR A 89 12.56 -9.24 -5.35
CA THR A 89 13.93 -8.72 -5.33
C THR A 89 14.16 -7.84 -4.10
N PRO A 90 15.42 -7.57 -3.70
CA PRO A 90 15.71 -6.65 -2.60
C PRO A 90 15.12 -5.25 -2.81
N HIS A 91 15.12 -4.76 -4.06
CA HIS A 91 14.55 -3.46 -4.41
C HIS A 91 13.03 -3.42 -4.22
N GLU A 92 12.32 -4.44 -4.70
CA GLU A 92 10.86 -4.54 -4.55
C GLU A 92 10.45 -4.72 -3.08
N SER A 93 11.23 -5.48 -2.32
CA SER A 93 11.03 -5.66 -0.88
C SER A 93 11.19 -4.32 -0.14
N GLN A 94 12.21 -3.54 -0.49
CA GLN A 94 12.41 -2.20 0.08
C GLN A 94 11.28 -1.25 -0.31
N PHE A 95 10.84 -1.27 -1.57
CA PHE A 95 9.70 -0.48 -2.04
C PHE A 95 8.45 -0.77 -1.20
N LEU A 96 8.12 -2.04 -0.97
CA LEU A 96 6.97 -2.43 -0.15
C LEU A 96 7.16 -2.03 1.31
N THR A 97 8.37 -2.16 1.85
CA THR A 97 8.67 -1.74 3.22
C THR A 97 8.43 -0.24 3.41
N ASP A 98 8.94 0.58 2.49
CA ASP A 98 8.75 2.04 2.51
C ASP A 98 7.28 2.42 2.30
N LEU A 99 6.54 1.65 1.49
CA LEU A 99 5.12 1.86 1.24
C LEU A 99 4.26 1.51 2.47
N ILE A 100 4.63 0.48 3.23
CA ILE A 100 3.87 0.02 4.41
C ILE A 100 4.24 0.82 5.66
N HIS A 101 5.51 1.21 5.77
CA HIS A 101 6.09 1.91 6.91
C HIS A 101 6.68 3.26 6.45
N PRO A 102 5.83 4.24 6.12
CA PRO A 102 6.33 5.55 5.69
C PRO A 102 7.23 6.16 6.76
N LYS A 103 8.38 6.68 6.34
CA LYS A 103 9.36 7.30 7.24
C LYS A 103 8.85 8.67 7.68
N TRP A 104 8.77 8.88 8.99
CA TRP A 104 8.40 10.15 9.61
C TRP A 104 9.65 10.94 10.04
N ASP A 105 10.71 10.90 9.23
CA ASP A 105 12.01 11.47 9.58
C ASP A 105 12.09 13.00 9.43
N GLY A 106 10.98 13.64 9.07
CA GLY A 106 10.85 15.10 8.95
C GLY A 106 11.32 15.67 7.62
N LYS A 107 11.94 14.88 6.74
CA LYS A 107 12.41 15.36 5.43
C LYS A 107 11.26 15.47 4.43
N ASP A 108 10.33 14.52 4.47
CA ASP A 108 9.13 14.49 3.60
C ASP A 108 7.85 14.26 4.42
N LEU A 109 7.59 15.19 5.36
CA LEU A 109 6.38 15.20 6.20
C LEU A 109 5.07 15.11 5.40
N LEU A 110 5.04 15.74 4.21
CA LEU A 110 3.86 15.69 3.34
C LEU A 110 3.63 14.29 2.76
N GLU A 111 4.69 13.59 2.36
CA GLU A 111 4.62 12.21 1.88
C GLU A 111 4.11 11.29 2.99
N GLY A 112 4.66 11.43 4.21
CA GLY A 112 4.20 10.69 5.39
C GLY A 112 2.71 10.89 5.68
N VAL A 113 2.19 12.12 5.59
CA VAL A 113 0.76 12.42 5.82
C VAL A 113 -0.14 11.86 4.73
N ILE A 114 0.26 11.97 3.45
CA ILE A 114 -0.52 11.42 2.33
C ILE A 114 -0.58 9.89 2.44
N MET A 115 0.56 9.27 2.73
CA MET A 115 0.66 7.83 2.95
C MET A 115 -0.21 7.39 4.13
N HIS A 116 -0.13 8.09 5.26
CA HIS A 116 -0.97 7.80 6.42
C HIS A 116 -2.46 7.93 6.12
N GLY A 117 -2.88 8.96 5.38
CA GLY A 117 -4.28 9.14 4.99
C GLY A 117 -4.83 8.01 4.10
N ILE A 118 -3.99 7.46 3.21
CA ILE A 118 -4.34 6.35 2.31
C ILE A 118 -4.29 4.99 3.02
N LEU A 119 -3.43 4.85 4.03
CA LEU A 119 -3.29 3.63 4.84
C LEU A 119 -4.36 3.55 5.94
N GLU A 120 -4.75 4.66 6.58
CA GLU A 120 -5.57 4.57 7.80
C GLU A 120 -7.10 4.69 7.61
N ASP A 121 -7.62 4.87 6.39
CA ASP A 121 -9.06 5.14 6.19
C ASP A 121 -9.56 6.26 7.14
N THR A 122 -8.67 7.22 7.43
CA THR A 122 -8.91 8.25 8.44
C THR A 122 -9.94 9.24 7.91
N ALA A 123 -11.06 9.32 8.62
CA ALA A 123 -12.20 10.21 8.35
C ALA A 123 -11.87 11.72 8.35
N SER A 124 -10.60 12.13 8.46
CA SER A 124 -10.23 13.52 8.21
C SER A 124 -8.74 13.65 7.88
N PHE A 125 -8.39 13.48 6.61
CA PHE A 125 -7.12 13.98 6.05
C PHE A 125 -6.87 15.45 6.46
N ALA A 126 -7.94 16.25 6.58
CA ALA A 126 -7.88 17.61 7.10
C ALA A 126 -7.42 17.69 8.58
N ALA A 127 -7.74 16.70 9.42
CA ALA A 127 -7.21 16.62 10.78
C ALA A 127 -5.71 16.25 10.81
N CYS A 128 -5.27 15.32 9.96
CA CYS A 128 -3.84 15.01 9.80
C CYS A 128 -3.05 16.23 9.30
N MET A 129 -3.60 16.98 8.33
CA MET A 129 -3.01 18.25 7.84
C MET A 129 -3.02 19.37 8.89
N ARG A 130 -4.00 19.41 9.79
CA ARG A 130 -4.01 20.36 10.93
C ARG A 130 -2.94 20.02 11.96
N LEU A 131 -2.64 18.73 12.18
CA LEU A 131 -1.56 18.32 13.07
C LEU A 131 -0.18 18.68 12.52
N THR A 132 0.03 18.66 11.20
CA THR A 132 1.31 19.07 10.61
C THR A 132 1.54 20.58 10.60
N SER A 133 0.49 21.42 10.54
CA SER A 133 0.67 22.87 10.69
C SER A 133 1.09 23.28 12.10
N LEU A 134 0.74 22.49 13.13
CA LEU A 134 1.21 22.66 14.51
C LEU A 134 2.69 22.29 14.69
N LEU A 135 3.23 21.42 13.83
CA LEU A 135 4.65 21.04 13.85
C LEU A 135 5.52 22.06 13.09
N ASP A 136 5.04 22.61 11.97
CA ASP A 136 5.74 23.68 11.22
C ASP A 136 5.86 24.99 12.02
N SER A 137 4.87 25.28 12.87
CA SER A 137 4.91 26.48 13.72
C SER A 137 5.97 26.39 14.82
N ASN A 138 6.22 25.21 15.41
CA ASN A 138 7.32 25.03 16.37
C ASN A 138 8.70 24.99 15.71
N TYR A 139 8.81 24.47 14.48
CA TYR A 139 10.08 24.44 13.74
C TYR A 139 10.57 25.85 13.37
N LYS A 140 9.66 26.77 13.03
CA LYS A 140 10.00 28.18 12.74
C LYS A 140 10.40 28.99 13.97
N HIS A 141 10.03 28.57 15.18
CA HIS A 141 10.37 29.28 16.41
C HIS A 141 11.63 28.74 17.11
N GLY A 142 12.08 27.53 16.80
CA GLY A 142 13.34 26.98 17.34
C GLY A 142 14.62 27.56 16.70
N ASN A 143 14.54 28.05 15.47
CA ASN A 143 15.69 28.57 14.70
C ASN A 143 15.91 30.08 14.81
N ARG A 144 15.32 30.75 15.80
CA ARG A 144 15.49 32.20 16.07
C ARG A 144 16.24 32.51 17.37
N ALA A 145 16.88 31.52 17.97
CA ALA A 145 17.75 31.71 19.13
C ALA A 145 19.20 31.37 18.77
N VAL A 146 19.84 32.23 17.95
CA VAL A 146 21.29 32.47 17.94
C VAL A 146 21.49 33.96 17.79
#